data_AF-A0A7Y5VPF2-F1
#
_entry.id   AF-A0A7Y5VPF2-F1
#
_cell.length_a   1.000
_cell.length_b   1.000
_cell.length_c   1.000
_cell.angle_alpha   90.00
_cell.angle_beta   90.00
_cell.angle_gamma   90.00
#
_symmetry.space_group_name_H-M   'P 1'
#
loop_
_entity.id
_entity.type
_entity.pdbx_description
1 polymer ?
#
loop_
_entity_poly.entity_id
_entity_poly.type
_entity_poly.pdbx_seq_one_letter_code
_entity_poly.pdbx_strand_id
1 'polypeptide(L)' 'MEILGEAANAVSREAQETYSAIDWSGIVGLRNVLIHQYGRVQQDRIWRFVRTLLPVLISQLERIIPDPNAQ' A
#
# COMPACT_ATOMS: atom_id res chain seq x y z
N MET A 1 -7.36 4.92 -3.97
CA MET A 1 -6.01 4.33 -4.05
C MET A 1 -4.92 5.37 -4.30
N GLU A 2 -5.23 6.54 -4.90
CA GLU A 2 -4.32 7.70 -4.83
C GLU A 2 -3.94 8.06 -3.38
N ILE A 3 -4.91 8.07 -2.46
CA ILE A 3 -4.69 8.33 -1.04
C ILE A 3 -3.66 7.36 -0.41
N LEU A 4 -3.67 6.08 -0.79
CA LEU A 4 -2.72 5.09 -0.24
C LEU A 4 -1.31 5.34 -0.76
N GLY A 5 -1.16 5.61 -2.06
CA GLY A 5 0.14 5.92 -2.67
C GLY A 5 0.71 7.25 -2.18
N GLU A 6 -0.13 8.26 -2.00
CA GLU A 6 0.27 9.56 -1.43
C GLU A 6 0.66 9.44 0.04
N ALA A 7 -0.11 8.69 0.84
CA ALA A 7 0.23 8.42 2.24
C ALA A 7 1.56 7.68 2.36
N ALA A 8 1.79 6.65 1.54
CA ALA A 8 3.07 5.94 1.50
C ALA A 8 4.24 6.86 1.09
N ASN A 9 4.02 7.76 0.13
CA ASN A 9 5.04 8.73 -0.29
C ASN A 9 5.33 9.79 0.79
N ALA A 10 4.37 10.06 1.69
CA ALA A 10 4.53 10.98 2.81
C ALA A 10 5.26 10.35 4.02
N VAL A 11 5.40 9.02 4.07
CA VAL A 11 6.19 8.34 5.11
C VAL A 11 7.66 8.73 4.94
N SER A 12 8.32 9.13 6.03
CA SER A 12 9.72 9.54 5.99
C SER A 12 10.63 8.42 5.49
N ARG A 13 11.73 8.79 4.81
CA ARG A 13 12.68 7.82 4.27
C ARG A 13 13.25 6.91 5.36
N GLU A 14 13.57 7.47 6.52
CA GLU A 14 14.06 6.73 7.68
C GLU A 14 13.05 5.67 8.16
N ALA A 15 11.75 5.99 8.20
CA ALA A 15 10.72 5.02 8.54
C ALA A 15 10.55 3.96 7.45
N GLN A 16 10.65 4.33 6.17
CA GLN A 16 10.61 3.35 5.07
C GLN A 16 11.79 2.37 5.14
N GLU A 17 12.99 2.86 5.45
CA GLU A 17 14.19 2.04 5.64
C GLU A 17 14.08 1.14 6.87
N THR A 18 13.56 1.68 7.98
CA THR A 18 13.31 0.93 9.22
C THR A 18 12.31 -0.20 9.00
N TYR A 19 11.25 0.06 8.23
CA TYR A 19 10.19 -0.91 7.92
C TYR A 19 10.30 -1.43 6.49
N SER A 20 11.52 -1.85 6.11
CA SER A 20 11.84 -2.35 4.76
C SER A 20 11.12 -3.65 4.35
N ALA A 21 10.46 -4.33 5.29
CA ALA A 21 9.58 -5.46 5.01
C ALA A 21 8.29 -5.04 4.25
N ILE A 22 7.94 -3.75 4.29
CA ILE A 22 6.84 -3.16 3.52
C ILE A 22 7.41 -2.67 2.18
N ASP A 23 6.81 -3.07 1.06
CA ASP A 23 7.18 -2.58 -0.27
C ASP A 23 6.61 -1.16 -0.52
N TRP A 24 7.24 -0.16 0.12
CA TRP A 24 6.87 1.24 0.00
C TRP A 24 6.85 1.71 -1.46
N SER A 25 7.85 1.29 -2.25
CA SER A 25 7.96 1.66 -3.66
C SER A 25 6.79 1.13 -4.50
N GLY A 26 6.37 -0.11 -4.27
CA GLY A 26 5.22 -0.72 -4.92
C GLY A 26 3.91 -0.05 -4.50
N ILE A 27 3.79 0.38 -3.24
CA ILE A 27 2.62 1.09 -2.72
C ILE A 27 2.53 2.51 -3.31
N VAL A 28 3.64 3.22 -3.47
CA VAL A 28 3.65 4.52 -4.16
C VAL A 28 3.31 4.33 -5.65
N GLY A 29 3.83 3.26 -6.27
CA GLY A 29 3.60 2.91 -7.67
C GLY A 29 2.16 2.47 -8.03
N LEU A 30 1.33 2.14 -7.03
CA LEU A 30 -0.08 1.76 -7.23
C LEU A 30 -0.88 2.84 -7.95
N ARG A 31 -0.53 4.12 -7.79
CA ARG A 31 -1.12 5.22 -8.54
C ARG A 31 -0.98 5.03 -10.06
N ASN A 32 0.20 4.61 -10.51
CA ASN A 32 0.52 4.46 -11.93
C ASN A 32 -0.17 3.23 -12.54
N VAL A 33 -0.32 2.16 -11.76
CA VAL A 33 -1.01 0.92 -12.19
C VAL A 33 -2.51 1.15 -12.38
N LEU A 34 -3.12 2.12 -11.70
CA LEU A 34 -4.57 2.36 -11.80
C LEU A 34 -4.93 3.38 -12.87
N ILE A 35 -4.08 4.38 -13.09
CA ILE A 35 -4.37 5.47 -14.04
C ILE A 35 -4.13 5.03 -15.50
N HIS A 36 -3.13 4.18 -15.75
CA HIS A 36 -2.72 3.81 -17.11
C HIS A 36 -3.37 2.54 -17.68
N GLN A 37 -4.28 1.89 -16.94
CA GLN A 37 -4.65 0.49 -17.20
C GLN A 37 -6.15 0.18 -17.06
N TYR A 38 -7.01 1.07 -17.56
CA TYR A 38 -8.48 0.90 -17.59
C TYR A 38 -8.98 -0.05 -18.71
N GLY A 39 -8.38 -1.22 -18.87
CA GLY A 39 -8.92 -2.32 -19.68
C GLY A 39 -9.60 -3.39 -18.82
N ARG A 40 -10.67 -4.06 -19.30
CA ARG A 40 -11.38 -5.11 -18.54
C ARG A 40 -10.46 -6.21 -17.99
N VAL A 41 -9.45 -6.63 -18.77
CA VAL A 41 -8.46 -7.66 -18.38
C VAL A 41 -7.56 -7.23 -17.22
N GLN A 42 -7.43 -5.92 -17.00
CA GLN A 42 -6.55 -5.36 -15.97
C GLN A 42 -7.29 -5.08 -14.66
N GLN A 43 -8.62 -4.95 -14.69
CA GLN A 43 -9.45 -4.77 -13.50
C GLN A 43 -9.40 -6.00 -12.58
N ASP A 44 -9.40 -7.22 -13.13
CA ASP A 44 -9.23 -8.46 -12.35
C ASP A 44 -7.84 -8.57 -11.71
N ARG A 45 -6.81 -8.08 -12.39
CA ARG A 45 -5.44 -8.03 -11.86
C ARG A 45 -5.33 -7.06 -10.70
N ILE A 46 -5.91 -5.87 -10.85
CA ILE A 46 -6.00 -4.86 -9.79
C ILE A 46 -6.77 -5.43 -8.60
N TRP A 47 -7.94 -6.01 -8.85
CA TRP A 47 -8.77 -6.58 -7.79
C TRP A 47 -8.04 -7.69 -7.02
N ARG A 48 -7.37 -8.59 -7.73
CA ARG A 48 -6.55 -9.65 -7.11
C ARG A 48 -5.41 -9.06 -6.30
N PHE A 49 -4.69 -8.10 -6.86
CA PHE A 49 -3.57 -7.43 -6.21
C PHE A 49 -4.01 -6.73 -4.93
N VAL A 50 -5.12 -5.99 -4.96
CA VAL A 50 -5.71 -5.33 -3.79
C VAL A 50 -6.10 -6.37 -2.72
N ARG A 51 -6.76 -7.46 -3.14
CA ARG A 51 -7.18 -8.55 -2.23
C ARG A 51 -6.02 -9.31 -1.60
N THR A 52 -4.85 -9.32 -2.22
CA THR A 52 -3.66 -10.01 -1.68
C THR A 52 -2.72 -9.07 -0.93
N LEU A 53 -2.50 -7.86 -1.43
CA LEU A 53 -1.53 -6.92 -0.88
C LEU A 53 -2.08 -6.16 0.32
N LEU A 54 -3.34 -5.69 0.27
CA LEU A 54 -3.88 -4.88 1.37
C LEU A 54 -3.94 -5.62 2.71
N PRO A 55 -4.39 -6.89 2.80
CA PRO A 55 -4.41 -7.59 4.08
C PRO A 55 -3.01 -7.75 4.69
N VAL A 56 -2.02 -8.00 3.84
CA VAL A 56 -0.61 -8.11 4.26
C VAL A 56 -0.11 -6.76 4.77
N LEU A 57 -0.36 -5.68 4.02
CA LEU A 57 0.03 -4.33 4.40
C LEU A 57 -0.62 -3.91 5.73
N ILE A 58 -1.92 -4.15 5.91
CA ILE A 58 -2.63 -3.88 7.17
C ILE A 58 -1.97 -4.63 8.33
N SER A 59 -1.73 -5.93 8.17
CA SER A 59 -1.09 -6.76 9.21
C SER A 59 0.33 -6.30 9.56
N GLN A 60 1.07 -5.75 8.59
CA GLN A 60 2.39 -5.19 8.83
C GLN A 60 2.30 -3.86 9.58
N LEU A 61 1.36 -3.00 9.20
CA LEU A 61 1.13 -1.71 9.86
C LEU A 61 0.61 -1.87 11.29
N GLU A 62 -0.29 -2.81 11.56
CA GLU A 62 -0.80 -3.11 12.91
C GLU A 62 0.30 -3.58 13.89
N ARG A 63 1.40 -4.14 13.38
CA ARG A 63 2.55 -4.52 14.21
C ARG A 63 3.46 -3.34 14.54
N ILE A 64 3.39 -2.28 13.75
CA ILE A 64 4.26 -1.11 13.82
C ILE A 64 3.56 0.03 14.56
N ILE A 65 2.27 0.19 14.29
CA ILE A 65 1.45 1.27 14.79
C ILE A 65 0.59 0.69 15.92
N PRO A 66 0.70 1.18 17.15
CA PRO A 66 -0.21 0.78 18.22
C PRO A 66 -1.64 1.11 17.81
N ASP A 67 -2.58 0.21 18.14
CA ASP A 67 -3.99 0.38 17.80
C ASP A 67 -4.48 1.74 18.34
N PRO A 68 -4.89 2.67 17.46
CA PRO A 68 -5.32 4.00 17.89
C PRO A 68 -6.59 3.96 18.76
N ASN A 69 -7.30 2.82 18.81
CA ASN A 69 -8.46 2.58 19.65
C ASN A 69 -8.20 1.65 20.83
N ALA A 70 -6.98 1.12 21.00
CA ALA A 70 -6.61 0.40 22.21
C ALA A 70 -6.39 1.42 23.36
N GLN A 71 -7.47 1.68 24.09
CA GLN A 71 -7.46 2.35 25.40
C GLN A 71 -7.12 1.34 26.50
#